data_AF-A0A9X9A2I0-F1
#
_entry.id   AF-A0A9X9A2I0-F1
#
_cell.length_a   1.000
_cell.length_b   1.000
_cell.length_c   1.000
_cell.angle_alpha   90.00
_cell.angle_beta   90.00
_cell.angle_gamma   90.00
#
_symmetry.space_group_name_H-M   'P 1'
#
loop_
_entity.id
_entity.type
_entity.pdbx_description
1 polymer ?
#
loop_
_entity_poly.entity_id
_entity_poly.type
_entity_poly.pdbx_seq_one_letter_code
_entity_poly.pdbx_strand_id
1 'polypeptide(L)'
;MGEYIMMVSAKGNNEITKLLNDWYVEIRSRRIGNAHQLKEIIDTKMHNIEEDQDLLLYYSLLDFRYQFVIDNLSISKSSFDKVEAFDMPTDNFLAYYYHFFKGIHASTIGEYQIAKESYEKAEKLLDCIPDELEKAEFYYKVGAFHYDIYQGLLSYKKVSEAREIFAQHAGYEINVAFCDNLIGLACTHLREWELAEEYFTKAMDMFQKIDEEQFILMVRQN
;
A
#
# COMPACT_ATOMS: atom_id res chain seq x y z
N MET A 1 -5.20 19.66 -15.33
CA MET A 1 -3.85 19.84 -15.92
C MET A 1 -2.86 19.45 -14.86
N GLY A 2 -2.13 18.36 -15.09
CA GLY A 2 -1.18 17.77 -14.15
C GLY A 2 -0.52 16.59 -14.84
N GLU A 3 0.40 16.90 -15.74
CA GLU A 3 1.28 15.94 -16.41
C GLU A 3 2.31 15.43 -15.41
N TYR A 4 2.04 14.32 -14.71
CA TYR A 4 3.08 13.58 -14.00
C TYR A 4 2.70 12.10 -13.99
N ILE A 5 3.34 11.34 -14.88
CA ILE A 5 3.90 9.99 -14.75
C ILE A 5 4.42 9.64 -16.15
N MET A 6 5.60 10.16 -16.48
CA MET A 6 6.48 9.52 -17.46
C MET A 6 7.51 8.74 -16.68
N MET A 7 7.26 7.44 -16.48
CA MET A 7 8.26 6.48 -16.04
C MET A 7 8.10 5.15 -16.78
N VAL A 8 8.01 5.19 -18.11
CA VAL A 8 8.42 4.06 -18.94
C VAL A 8 9.12 4.59 -20.18
N SER A 9 10.44 4.44 -20.23
CA SER A 9 11.14 4.33 -21.49
C SER A 9 11.07 2.85 -21.91
N ALA A 10 10.04 2.48 -22.67
CA ALA A 10 10.02 1.20 -23.36
C ALA A 10 9.23 1.33 -24.66
N LYS A 11 9.88 0.98 -25.78
CA LYS A 11 9.20 0.68 -27.02
C LYS A 11 8.34 -0.57 -26.79
N GLY A 12 7.07 -0.40 -26.43
CA GLY A 12 6.09 -1.48 -26.31
C GLY A 12 4.93 -1.13 -25.36
N ASN A 13 3.74 -0.88 -25.92
CA ASN A 13 2.44 -0.72 -25.24
C ASN A 13 2.29 0.31 -24.11
N ASN A 14 2.51 1.59 -24.44
CA ASN A 14 2.21 2.74 -23.56
C ASN A 14 0.77 2.75 -22.99
N GLU A 15 -0.20 2.11 -23.66
CA GLU A 15 -1.58 2.00 -23.18
C GLU A 15 -1.73 1.02 -22.00
N ILE A 16 -1.07 -0.14 -22.01
CA ILE A 16 -1.22 -1.13 -20.93
C ILE A 16 -0.51 -0.66 -19.67
N THR A 17 0.67 -0.05 -19.82
CA THR A 17 1.38 0.59 -18.72
C THR A 17 0.52 1.65 -18.04
N LYS A 18 -0.18 2.48 -18.83
CA LYS A 18 -1.09 3.48 -18.27
C LYS A 18 -2.23 2.83 -17.49
N LEU A 19 -2.85 1.78 -18.02
CA LEU A 19 -3.90 1.04 -17.31
C LEU A 19 -3.40 0.43 -15.99
N LEU A 20 -2.20 -0.14 -15.96
CA LEU A 20 -1.59 -0.66 -14.73
C LEU A 20 -1.36 0.45 -13.69
N ASN A 21 -0.88 1.62 -14.13
CA ASN A 21 -0.70 2.77 -13.25
C ASN A 21 -2.03 3.31 -12.70
N ASP A 22 -3.04 3.45 -13.57
CA ASP A 22 -4.39 3.87 -13.18
C ASP A 22 -4.99 2.85 -12.19
N TRP A 23 -4.80 1.55 -12.44
CA TRP A 23 -5.23 0.50 -11.52
C TRP A 23 -4.56 0.63 -10.15
N TYR A 24 -3.26 0.91 -10.12
CA TYR A 24 -2.55 1.09 -8.86
C TYR A 24 -3.01 2.33 -8.08
N VAL A 25 -3.38 3.42 -8.77
CA VAL A 25 -3.99 4.59 -8.14
C VAL A 25 -5.33 4.23 -7.48
N GLU A 26 -6.19 3.46 -8.14
CA GLU A 26 -7.47 3.01 -7.57
C GLU A 26 -7.27 2.07 -6.37
N ILE A 27 -6.27 1.17 -6.44
CA ILE A 27 -5.89 0.27 -5.33
C ILE A 27 -5.48 1.07 -4.08
N ARG A 28 -4.56 2.02 -4.23
CA ARG A 28 -4.03 2.82 -3.11
C ARG A 28 -5.07 3.78 -2.53
N SER A 29 -5.93 4.33 -3.38
CA SER A 29 -7.05 5.17 -2.94
C SER A 29 -8.21 4.36 -2.35
N ARG A 30 -8.08 3.02 -2.28
CA ARG A 30 -9.09 2.07 -1.76
C ARG A 30 -10.45 2.16 -2.47
N ARG A 31 -10.46 2.59 -3.74
CA ARG A 31 -11.67 2.63 -4.58
C ARG A 31 -11.90 1.25 -5.20
N ILE A 32 -12.29 0.27 -4.36
CA ILE A 32 -12.30 -1.16 -4.71
C ILE A 32 -13.15 -1.46 -5.95
N GLY A 33 -14.32 -0.82 -6.09
CA GLY A 33 -15.17 -0.99 -7.27
C GLY A 33 -14.48 -0.59 -8.57
N ASN A 34 -13.79 0.55 -8.58
CA ASN A 34 -13.03 1.02 -9.75
C ASN A 34 -11.81 0.13 -10.01
N ALA A 35 -11.09 -0.27 -8.95
CA ALA A 35 -9.94 -1.16 -9.06
C ALA A 35 -10.35 -2.53 -9.64
N HIS A 36 -11.53 -3.04 -9.28
CA HIS A 36 -12.07 -4.26 -9.86
C HIS A 36 -12.37 -4.12 -11.35
N GLN A 37 -13.04 -3.04 -11.76
CA GLN A 37 -13.33 -2.77 -13.17
C GLN A 37 -12.06 -2.65 -14.02
N LEU A 38 -11.04 -1.94 -13.51
CA LEU A 38 -9.75 -1.83 -14.21
C LEU A 38 -9.05 -3.19 -14.29
N LYS A 39 -9.12 -4.01 -13.25
CA LYS A 39 -8.59 -5.38 -13.29
C LYS A 39 -9.25 -6.20 -14.39
N GLU A 40 -10.57 -6.20 -14.50
CA GLU A 40 -11.27 -6.93 -15.57
C GLU A 40 -10.81 -6.48 -16.96
N ILE A 41 -10.65 -5.16 -17.17
CA ILE A 41 -10.14 -4.61 -18.43
C ILE A 41 -8.71 -5.08 -18.72
N ILE A 42 -7.82 -5.01 -17.73
CA ILE A 42 -6.41 -5.44 -17.86
C ILE A 42 -6.35 -6.94 -18.18
N ASP A 43 -7.17 -7.75 -17.51
CA ASP A 43 -7.20 -9.20 -17.69
C ASP A 43 -7.62 -9.60 -19.13
N THR A 44 -8.48 -8.80 -19.79
CA THR A 44 -8.79 -9.03 -21.23
C THR A 44 -7.61 -8.74 -22.17
N LYS A 45 -6.61 -7.98 -21.71
CA LYS A 45 -5.43 -7.57 -22.48
C LYS A 45 -4.16 -8.35 -22.08
N MET A 46 -4.27 -9.44 -21.32
CA MET A 46 -3.12 -10.21 -20.82
C MET A 46 -2.14 -10.69 -21.90
N HIS A 47 -2.64 -11.05 -23.09
CA HIS A 47 -1.79 -11.43 -24.23
C HIS A 47 -0.77 -10.34 -24.61
N ASN A 48 -1.07 -9.05 -24.36
CA ASN A 48 -0.16 -7.93 -24.59
C ASN A 48 0.87 -7.71 -23.47
N ILE A 49 0.70 -8.40 -22.33
CA ILE A 49 1.56 -8.34 -21.15
C ILE A 49 2.52 -9.54 -21.13
N GLU A 50 2.06 -10.72 -21.56
CA GLU A 50 2.83 -11.98 -21.50
C GLU A 50 4.16 -11.95 -22.27
N GLU A 51 4.27 -11.10 -23.30
CA GLU A 51 5.48 -10.95 -24.11
C GLU A 51 6.59 -10.12 -23.43
N ASP A 52 6.25 -9.32 -22.41
CA ASP A 52 7.15 -8.42 -21.70
C ASP A 52 7.24 -8.81 -20.22
N GLN A 53 8.41 -9.34 -19.82
CA GLN A 53 8.64 -9.82 -18.46
C GLN A 53 8.55 -8.71 -17.40
N ASP A 54 8.92 -7.47 -17.73
CA ASP A 54 8.82 -6.34 -16.80
C ASP A 54 7.36 -5.94 -16.59
N LEU A 55 6.55 -5.92 -17.67
CA LEU A 55 5.11 -5.66 -17.55
C LEU A 55 4.38 -6.79 -16.81
N LEU A 56 4.75 -8.05 -17.05
CA LEU A 56 4.15 -9.19 -16.37
C LEU A 56 4.51 -9.23 -14.88
N LEU A 57 5.75 -8.87 -14.53
CA LEU A 57 6.16 -8.68 -13.14
C LEU A 57 5.37 -7.52 -12.50
N TYR A 58 5.25 -6.38 -13.19
CA TYR A 58 4.50 -5.24 -12.67
C TYR A 58 3.04 -5.60 -12.39
N TYR A 59 2.38 -6.25 -13.35
CA TYR A 59 1.03 -6.77 -13.17
C TYR A 59 0.94 -7.73 -11.98
N SER A 60 1.87 -8.67 -11.84
CA SER A 60 1.88 -9.64 -10.73
C SER A 60 2.03 -8.99 -9.36
N LEU A 61 2.87 -7.94 -9.27
CA LEU A 61 3.03 -7.11 -8.07
C LEU A 61 1.73 -6.40 -7.71
N LEU A 62 1.07 -5.77 -8.69
CA LEU A 62 -0.19 -5.07 -8.48
C LEU A 62 -1.34 -6.01 -8.13
N ASP A 63 -1.39 -7.21 -8.74
CA ASP A 63 -2.38 -8.24 -8.42
C ASP A 63 -2.24 -8.69 -6.96
N PHE A 64 -1.02 -8.98 -6.49
CA PHE A 64 -0.78 -9.24 -5.07
C PHE A 64 -1.27 -8.09 -4.19
N ARG A 65 -0.92 -6.85 -4.53
CA ARG A 65 -1.30 -5.66 -3.77
C ARG A 65 -2.81 -5.46 -3.74
N TYR A 66 -3.52 -5.74 -4.83
CA TYR A 66 -4.97 -5.72 -4.93
C TYR A 66 -5.60 -6.79 -4.02
N GLN A 67 -5.14 -8.04 -4.09
CA GLN A 67 -5.59 -9.14 -3.21
C GLN A 67 -5.42 -8.75 -1.73
N PHE A 68 -4.29 -8.14 -1.38
CA PHE A 68 -4.03 -7.66 -0.03
C PHE A 68 -5.03 -6.58 0.42
N VAL A 69 -5.50 -5.67 -0.45
CA VAL A 69 -6.50 -4.65 -0.05
C VAL A 69 -7.86 -5.28 0.19
N ILE A 70 -8.28 -6.18 -0.71
CA ILE A 70 -9.64 -6.72 -0.68
C ILE A 70 -9.83 -7.75 0.43
N ASP A 71 -8.81 -8.53 0.73
CA ASP A 71 -8.88 -9.60 1.73
C ASP A 71 -7.48 -9.91 2.29
N ASN A 72 -7.01 -9.06 3.21
CA ASN A 72 -5.71 -9.26 3.86
C ASN A 72 -5.64 -10.53 4.72
N LEU A 73 -6.78 -11.06 5.20
CA LEU A 73 -6.84 -12.27 6.02
C LEU A 73 -6.61 -13.53 5.19
N SER A 74 -6.88 -13.48 3.89
CA SER A 74 -6.63 -14.59 2.96
C SER A 74 -5.15 -14.75 2.57
N ILE A 75 -4.29 -13.79 2.92
CA ILE A 75 -2.88 -13.80 2.51
C ILE A 75 -2.13 -14.92 3.23
N SER A 76 -1.55 -15.81 2.43
CA SER A 76 -0.82 -16.99 2.88
C SER A 76 0.63 -16.94 2.41
N LYS A 77 1.43 -17.94 2.83
CA LYS A 77 2.83 -18.07 2.39
C LYS A 77 2.96 -18.08 0.86
N SER A 78 2.02 -18.73 0.15
CA SER A 78 2.05 -18.87 -1.30
C SER A 78 1.50 -17.66 -2.07
N SER A 79 0.94 -16.66 -1.38
CA SER A 79 0.33 -15.50 -2.03
C SER A 79 1.34 -14.64 -2.81
N PHE A 80 2.64 -14.79 -2.55
CA PHE A 80 3.70 -14.05 -3.24
C PHE A 80 4.49 -14.91 -4.25
N ASP A 81 4.20 -16.22 -4.36
CA ASP A 81 4.95 -17.17 -5.21
C ASP A 81 5.02 -16.75 -6.68
N LYS A 82 3.92 -16.17 -7.21
CA LYS A 82 3.89 -15.66 -8.58
C LYS A 82 4.95 -14.59 -8.82
N VAL A 83 5.15 -13.70 -7.85
CA VAL A 83 6.14 -12.62 -7.94
C VAL A 83 7.56 -13.19 -7.77
N GLU A 84 7.74 -14.17 -6.87
CA GLU A 84 9.05 -14.81 -6.65
C GLU A 84 9.50 -15.71 -7.81
N ALA A 85 8.61 -16.05 -8.75
CA ALA A 85 8.95 -16.79 -9.96
C ALA A 85 9.73 -15.96 -10.99
N PHE A 86 9.75 -14.64 -10.86
CA PHE A 86 10.49 -13.74 -11.73
C PHE A 86 11.93 -13.52 -11.23
N ASP A 87 12.84 -13.22 -12.16
CA ASP A 87 14.15 -12.72 -11.80
C ASP A 87 14.03 -11.36 -11.10
N MET A 88 14.75 -11.20 -9.99
CA MET A 88 14.66 -10.01 -9.15
C MET A 88 15.25 -8.78 -9.86
N PRO A 89 14.48 -7.69 -10.08
CA PRO A 89 14.98 -6.50 -10.73
C PRO A 89 16.02 -5.80 -9.85
N THR A 90 17.20 -5.50 -10.38
CA THR A 90 18.30 -5.01 -9.54
C THR A 90 18.35 -3.50 -9.34
N ASP A 91 17.79 -2.67 -10.24
CA ASP A 91 17.89 -1.20 -10.15
C ASP A 91 16.79 -0.45 -10.97
N ASN A 92 15.52 -0.60 -10.57
CA ASN A 92 14.42 0.21 -11.13
C ASN A 92 13.24 0.33 -10.13
N PHE A 93 12.16 0.98 -10.54
CA PHE A 93 10.96 1.11 -9.71
C PHE A 93 10.31 -0.25 -9.37
N LEU A 94 10.49 -1.29 -10.20
CA LEU A 94 10.01 -2.65 -9.91
C LEU A 94 10.79 -3.27 -8.76
N ALA A 95 12.09 -2.98 -8.62
CA ALA A 95 12.89 -3.40 -7.47
C ALA A 95 12.32 -2.84 -6.15
N TYR A 96 11.90 -1.56 -6.17
CA TYR A 96 11.22 -0.93 -5.06
C TYR A 96 9.91 -1.65 -4.73
N TYR A 97 9.01 -1.81 -5.70
CA TYR A 97 7.72 -2.46 -5.47
C TYR A 97 7.86 -3.93 -5.04
N TYR A 98 8.83 -4.65 -5.60
CA TYR A 98 9.15 -6.01 -5.20
C TYR A 98 9.50 -6.07 -3.71
N HIS A 99 10.46 -5.26 -3.26
CA HIS A 99 10.86 -5.24 -1.86
C HIS A 99 9.75 -4.72 -0.95
N PHE A 100 9.02 -3.70 -1.37
CA PHE A 100 7.94 -3.13 -0.59
C PHE A 100 6.81 -4.14 -0.37
N PHE A 101 6.33 -4.78 -1.44
CA PHE A 101 5.24 -5.75 -1.36
C PHE A 101 5.67 -7.06 -0.71
N LYS A 102 6.94 -7.47 -0.86
CA LYS A 102 7.50 -8.58 -0.08
C LYS A 102 7.53 -8.27 1.42
N GLY A 103 7.82 -7.01 1.79
CA GLY A 103 7.71 -6.53 3.17
C GLY A 103 6.28 -6.65 3.71
N ILE A 104 5.29 -6.22 2.91
CA ILE A 104 3.86 -6.36 3.25
C ILE A 104 3.48 -7.83 3.44
N HIS A 105 3.83 -8.68 2.47
CA HIS A 105 3.58 -10.13 2.52
C HIS A 105 4.15 -10.75 3.79
N ALA A 106 5.47 -10.59 4.00
CA ALA A 106 6.17 -11.18 5.13
C ALA A 106 5.64 -10.68 6.48
N SER A 107 5.26 -9.40 6.58
CA SER A 107 4.62 -8.85 7.79
C SER A 107 3.30 -9.57 8.08
N THR A 108 2.48 -9.74 7.03
CA THR A 108 1.14 -10.34 7.13
C THR A 108 1.18 -11.80 7.59
N ILE A 109 2.19 -12.55 7.16
CA ILE A 109 2.36 -13.97 7.52
C ILE A 109 3.24 -14.17 8.78
N GLY A 110 3.64 -13.10 9.46
CA GLY A 110 4.43 -13.14 10.70
C GLY A 110 5.93 -13.42 10.53
N GLU A 111 6.46 -13.35 9.31
CA GLU A 111 7.89 -13.53 9.02
C GLU A 111 8.65 -12.19 9.21
N TYR A 112 8.64 -11.67 10.44
CA TYR A 112 9.06 -10.28 10.72
C TYR A 112 10.51 -9.94 10.38
N GLN A 113 11.42 -10.92 10.41
CA GLN A 113 12.81 -10.68 10.00
C GLN A 113 12.90 -10.43 8.48
N ILE A 114 12.17 -11.20 7.68
CA ILE A 114 12.09 -11.02 6.22
C ILE A 114 11.40 -9.70 5.90
N ALA A 115 10.33 -9.36 6.64
CA ALA A 115 9.62 -8.10 6.49
C ALA A 115 10.55 -6.90 6.70
N LYS A 116 11.30 -6.90 7.81
CA LYS A 116 12.28 -5.86 8.14
C LYS A 116 13.32 -5.68 7.04
N GLU A 117 13.97 -6.76 6.61
CA GLU A 117 14.99 -6.71 5.56
C GLU A 117 14.42 -6.21 4.23
N SER A 118 13.17 -6.55 3.93
CA SER A 118 12.50 -6.13 2.70
C SER A 118 12.13 -4.65 2.74
N TYR A 119 11.60 -4.15 3.88
CA TYR A 119 11.35 -2.72 4.05
C TYR A 119 12.64 -1.89 4.02
N GLU A 120 13.73 -2.36 4.63
CA GLU A 120 15.04 -1.68 4.57
C GLU A 120 15.59 -1.59 3.13
N LYS A 121 15.36 -2.61 2.30
CA LYS A 121 15.73 -2.57 0.87
C LYS A 121 14.83 -1.62 0.08
N ALA A 122 13.52 -1.63 0.34
CA ALA A 122 12.58 -0.70 -0.29
C ALA A 122 12.87 0.76 0.10
N GLU A 123 13.19 1.05 1.36
CA GLU A 123 13.49 2.42 1.83
C GLU A 123 14.68 3.03 1.08
N LYS A 124 15.72 2.22 0.77
CA LYS A 124 16.89 2.67 -0.02
C LYS A 124 16.56 3.08 -1.45
N LEU A 125 15.45 2.57 -1.99
CA LEU A 125 14.98 2.86 -3.34
C LEU A 125 13.88 3.93 -3.35
N LEU A 126 13.36 4.33 -2.18
CA LEU A 126 12.22 5.23 -2.06
C LEU A 126 12.51 6.64 -2.61
N ASP A 127 13.76 7.10 -2.51
CA ASP A 127 14.18 8.40 -3.07
C ASP A 127 14.09 8.43 -4.60
N CYS A 128 14.12 7.28 -5.27
CA CYS A 128 13.94 7.16 -6.71
C CYS A 128 12.46 7.19 -7.13
N ILE A 129 11.52 7.17 -6.17
CA ILE A 129 10.08 7.23 -6.42
C ILE A 129 9.62 8.70 -6.31
N PRO A 130 9.18 9.32 -7.43
CA PRO A 130 8.79 10.72 -7.42
C PRO A 130 7.37 10.96 -6.85
N ASP A 131 6.55 9.91 -6.79
CA ASP A 131 5.17 9.98 -6.30
C ASP A 131 5.14 10.06 -4.77
N GLU A 132 4.75 11.21 -4.23
CA GLU A 132 4.65 11.41 -2.78
C GLU A 132 3.58 10.55 -2.12
N LEU A 133 2.49 10.21 -2.84
CA LEU A 133 1.46 9.30 -2.35
C LEU A 133 2.00 7.87 -2.19
N GLU A 134 2.97 7.49 -3.02
CA GLU A 134 3.67 6.21 -2.84
C GLU A 134 4.56 6.22 -1.59
N LYS A 135 5.19 7.36 -1.27
CA LYS A 135 5.93 7.53 -0.01
C LYS A 135 5.01 7.45 1.20
N ALA A 136 3.81 8.03 1.10
CA ALA A 136 2.80 7.92 2.16
C ALA A 136 2.36 6.46 2.38
N GLU A 137 2.10 5.70 1.31
CA GLU A 137 1.80 4.26 1.41
C GLU A 137 2.95 3.48 2.07
N PHE A 138 4.19 3.78 1.68
CA PHE A 138 5.38 3.17 2.29
C PHE A 138 5.44 3.44 3.79
N TYR A 139 5.33 4.71 4.20
CA TYR A 139 5.38 5.09 5.61
C TYR A 139 4.23 4.51 6.42
N TYR A 140 3.02 4.44 5.86
CA TYR A 140 1.88 3.79 6.52
C TYR A 140 2.17 2.31 6.80
N LYS A 141 2.70 1.58 5.81
CA LYS A 141 2.99 0.14 5.95
C LYS A 141 4.16 -0.17 6.87
N VAL A 142 5.23 0.62 6.80
CA VAL A 142 6.34 0.51 7.77
C VAL A 142 5.86 0.88 9.18
N GLY A 143 4.98 1.87 9.31
CA GLY A 143 4.36 2.24 10.56
C GLY A 143 3.49 1.14 11.16
N ALA A 144 2.70 0.45 10.32
CA ALA A 144 1.91 -0.73 10.72
C ALA A 144 2.82 -1.88 11.16
N PHE A 145 3.89 -2.16 10.40
CA PHE A 145 4.88 -3.16 10.79
C PHE A 145 5.52 -2.85 12.15
N HIS A 146 5.91 -1.60 12.40
CA HIS A 146 6.44 -1.20 13.71
C HIS A 146 5.42 -1.37 14.84
N TYR A 147 4.13 -1.16 14.58
CA TYR A 147 3.08 -1.44 15.55
C TYR A 147 3.03 -2.95 15.88
N ASP A 148 3.04 -3.81 14.86
CA ASP A 148 2.97 -5.28 15.01
C ASP A 148 4.14 -5.85 15.84
N ILE A 149 5.32 -5.21 15.77
CA ILE A 149 6.50 -5.58 16.56
C ILE A 149 6.68 -4.76 17.85
N TYR A 150 5.60 -4.13 18.33
CA TYR A 150 5.54 -3.38 19.60
C TYR A 150 6.50 -2.18 19.70
N GLN A 151 6.83 -1.57 18.56
CA GLN A 151 7.65 -0.36 18.47
C GLN A 151 6.75 0.88 18.31
N GLY A 152 5.91 1.14 19.32
CA GLY A 152 4.85 2.17 19.28
C GLY A 152 5.33 3.56 18.88
N LEU A 153 6.48 4.03 19.36
CA LEU A 153 7.02 5.35 18.99
C LEU A 153 7.44 5.44 17.51
N LEU A 154 8.02 4.36 16.96
CA LEU A 154 8.39 4.32 15.54
C LEU A 154 7.16 4.21 14.65
N SER A 155 6.16 3.44 15.09
CA SER A 155 4.85 3.39 14.45
C SER A 155 4.22 4.78 14.39
N TYR A 156 4.06 5.44 15.55
CA TYR A 156 3.50 6.79 15.65
C TYR A 156 4.18 7.76 14.67
N LYS A 157 5.52 7.77 14.66
CA LYS A 157 6.30 8.67 13.80
C LYS A 157 6.02 8.41 12.31
N LYS A 158 6.17 7.17 11.85
CA LYS A 158 6.00 6.83 10.43
C LYS A 158 4.56 7.00 9.95
N VAL A 159 3.57 6.64 10.78
CA VAL A 159 2.16 6.83 10.40
C VAL A 159 1.77 8.31 10.39
N SER A 160 2.36 9.13 11.26
CA SER A 160 2.18 10.59 11.22
C SER A 160 2.72 11.20 9.92
N GLU A 161 3.91 10.78 9.47
CA GLU A 161 4.48 11.19 8.18
C GLU A 161 3.56 10.80 7.01
N ALA A 162 3.02 9.58 7.00
CA ALA A 162 2.05 9.14 5.99
C ALA A 162 0.78 10.00 5.99
N ARG A 163 0.24 10.25 7.19
CA ARG A 163 -0.98 11.03 7.39
C ARG A 163 -0.84 12.46 6.86
N GLU A 164 0.28 13.11 7.15
CA GLU A 164 0.56 14.48 6.72
C GLU A 164 0.56 14.60 5.20
N ILE A 165 1.10 13.60 4.50
CA ILE A 165 1.07 13.56 3.03
C ILE A 165 -0.36 13.32 2.56
N PHE A 166 -1.03 12.25 3.00
CA PHE A 166 -2.40 11.95 2.55
C PHE A 166 -3.38 13.11 2.76
N ALA A 167 -3.26 13.84 3.87
CA ALA A 167 -4.13 14.98 4.18
C ALA A 167 -3.99 16.17 3.20
N GLN A 168 -2.93 16.21 2.39
CA GLN A 168 -2.71 17.25 1.38
C GLN A 168 -3.37 16.90 0.03
N HIS A 169 -3.90 15.68 -0.13
CA HIS A 169 -4.47 15.19 -1.38
C HIS A 169 -5.95 14.85 -1.25
N ALA A 170 -6.77 15.47 -2.10
CA ALA A 170 -8.18 15.13 -2.20
C ALA A 170 -8.37 13.69 -2.70
N GLY A 171 -9.36 12.97 -2.14
CA GLY A 171 -9.64 11.57 -2.50
C GLY A 171 -8.85 10.53 -1.70
N TYR A 172 -8.10 10.95 -0.68
CA TYR A 172 -7.34 10.09 0.25
C TYR A 172 -7.85 10.18 1.70
N GLU A 173 -9.08 10.66 1.90
CA GLU A 173 -9.71 10.82 3.20
C GLU A 173 -9.81 9.48 3.96
N ILE A 174 -10.03 8.38 3.23
CA ILE A 174 -10.03 7.02 3.80
C ILE A 174 -8.64 6.67 4.36
N ASN A 175 -7.56 6.98 3.62
CA ASN A 175 -6.19 6.71 4.03
C ASN A 175 -5.82 7.54 5.27
N VAL A 176 -6.29 8.79 5.36
CA VAL A 176 -6.15 9.62 6.56
C VAL A 176 -6.85 8.96 7.76
N ALA A 177 -8.08 8.47 7.59
CA ALA A 177 -8.81 7.78 8.66
C ALA A 177 -8.08 6.51 9.14
N PHE A 178 -7.50 5.73 8.22
CA PHE A 178 -6.66 4.59 8.58
C PHE A 178 -5.39 4.99 9.32
N CYS A 179 -4.76 6.12 8.95
CA CYS A 179 -3.62 6.64 9.69
C CYS A 179 -4.04 7.09 11.10
N ASP A 180 -5.13 7.83 11.23
CA ASP A 180 -5.69 8.24 12.53
C ASP A 180 -5.94 7.01 13.43
N ASN A 181 -6.58 5.96 12.90
CA ASN A 181 -6.82 4.73 13.66
C ASN A 181 -5.50 4.07 14.15
N LEU A 182 -4.51 3.94 13.26
CA LEU A 182 -3.24 3.30 13.60
C LEU A 182 -2.39 4.15 14.55
N ILE A 183 -2.48 5.48 14.46
CA ILE A 183 -1.88 6.38 15.46
C ILE A 183 -2.55 6.17 16.82
N GLY A 184 -3.89 6.07 16.87
CA GLY A 184 -4.63 5.76 18.09
C GLY A 184 -4.13 4.47 18.74
N LEU A 185 -3.97 3.41 17.95
CA LEU A 185 -3.39 2.13 18.40
C LEU A 185 -1.94 2.27 18.89
N ALA A 186 -1.10 3.04 18.21
CA ALA A 186 0.25 3.31 18.69
C ALA A 186 0.25 4.07 20.03
N CYS A 187 -0.66 5.02 20.22
CA CYS A 187 -0.84 5.76 21.46
C CYS A 187 -1.30 4.86 22.62
N THR A 188 -2.16 3.87 22.39
CA THR A 188 -2.54 2.91 23.46
C THR A 188 -1.34 2.10 23.93
N HIS A 189 -0.47 1.63 23.03
CA HIS A 189 0.78 0.95 23.37
C HIS A 189 1.72 1.84 24.18
N LEU A 190 1.73 3.14 23.91
CA LEU A 190 2.51 4.14 24.63
C LEU A 190 1.85 4.62 25.94
N ARG A 191 0.61 4.18 26.23
CA ARG A 191 -0.22 4.60 27.37
C ARG A 191 -0.64 6.08 27.33
N GLU A 192 -0.70 6.66 26.13
CA GLU A 192 -1.20 8.01 25.86
C GLU A 192 -2.71 7.96 25.57
N TRP A 193 -3.50 7.63 26.60
CA TRP A 193 -4.91 7.27 26.44
C TRP A 193 -5.79 8.40 25.86
N GLU A 194 -5.59 9.63 26.32
CA GLU A 194 -6.35 10.80 25.84
C GLU A 194 -6.08 11.06 24.36
N LEU A 195 -4.81 10.96 23.96
CA LEU A 195 -4.42 11.12 22.56
C LEU A 195 -4.96 9.99 21.69
N ALA A 196 -4.95 8.75 22.21
CA ALA A 196 -5.55 7.60 21.52
C ALA A 196 -7.04 7.84 21.24
N GLU A 197 -7.80 8.28 22.25
CA GLU A 197 -9.24 8.58 22.12
C GLU A 197 -9.51 9.67 21.07
N GLU A 198 -8.71 10.73 21.05
CA GLU A 198 -8.83 11.80 20.04
C GLU A 198 -8.67 11.25 18.62
N TYR A 199 -7.65 10.42 18.40
CA TYR A 199 -7.37 9.83 17.09
C TYR A 199 -8.43 8.79 16.66
N PHE A 200 -8.91 7.94 17.58
CA PHE A 200 -10.00 7.02 17.28
C PHE A 200 -11.29 7.77 16.92
N THR A 201 -11.58 8.86 17.62
CA THR A 201 -12.73 9.72 17.31
C THR A 201 -12.62 10.32 15.91
N LYS A 202 -11.45 10.87 15.55
CA LYS A 202 -11.20 11.40 14.19
C LYS A 202 -11.40 10.32 13.12
N ALA A 203 -10.86 9.12 13.34
CA ALA A 203 -11.02 8.00 12.41
C ALA A 203 -12.49 7.62 12.25
N MET A 204 -13.23 7.47 13.36
CA MET A 204 -14.66 7.14 13.33
C MET A 204 -15.50 8.21 12.61
N ASP A 205 -15.28 9.48 12.91
CA ASP A 205 -15.99 10.60 12.27
C ASP A 205 -15.76 10.61 10.76
N MET A 206 -14.55 10.26 10.31
CA MET A 206 -14.26 10.15 8.89
C MET A 206 -14.95 8.94 8.27
N PHE A 207 -14.85 7.75 8.87
CA PHE A 207 -15.50 6.53 8.37
C PHE A 207 -17.03 6.67 8.29
N GLN A 208 -17.65 7.42 9.22
CA GLN A 208 -19.08 7.75 9.17
C GLN A 208 -19.44 8.65 7.99
N LYS A 209 -18.60 9.64 7.66
CA LYS A 209 -18.87 10.57 6.55
C LYS A 209 -18.81 9.89 5.18
N ILE A 210 -18.02 8.83 5.06
CA ILE A 210 -17.82 8.09 3.81
C ILE A 210 -18.69 6.82 3.70
N ASP A 211 -19.58 6.58 4.67
CA ASP A 211 -20.51 5.44 4.71
C ASP A 211 -19.83 4.04 4.71
N GLU A 212 -18.65 3.95 5.33
CA GLU A 212 -17.88 2.70 5.41
C GLU A 212 -18.10 2.02 6.78
N GLU A 213 -19.30 1.44 6.99
CA GLU A 213 -19.71 0.84 8.27
C GLU A 213 -18.73 -0.21 8.82
N GLN A 214 -18.07 -0.95 7.93
CA GLN A 214 -17.11 -2.01 8.28
C GLN A 214 -15.91 -1.43 9.04
N PHE A 215 -15.42 -0.25 8.63
CA PHE A 215 -14.29 0.39 9.29
C PHE A 215 -14.70 1.06 10.60
N ILE A 216 -15.95 1.51 10.74
CA ILE A 216 -16.47 1.97 12.04
C ILE A 216 -16.43 0.84 13.08
N LEU A 217 -16.84 -0.37 12.68
CA LEU A 217 -16.79 -1.54 13.55
C LEU A 217 -15.36 -1.91 13.93
N MET A 218 -14.42 -1.82 12.98
CA MET A 218 -12.99 -2.04 13.23
C MET A 218 -12.46 -1.07 14.30
N VAL A 219 -12.74 0.23 14.21
CA VAL A 219 -12.23 1.20 15.22
C VAL A 219 -12.81 0.92 16.62
N ARG A 220 -14.08 0.53 16.71
CA ARG A 220 -14.75 0.24 18.00
C ARG A 220 -14.21 -1.00 18.72
N GLN A 221 -13.50 -1.88 18.01
CA GLN A 221 -12.94 -3.11 18.56
C GLN A 221 -11.49 -2.95 19.05
N ASN A 222 -10.87 -1.80 18.76
CA ASN A 222 -9.53 -1.42 19.22
C ASN A 222 -9.54 -0.95 20.67
#